data_AF-A0A8T4NST6-F1
#
_entry.id   AF-A0A8T4NST6-F1
#
_cell.length_a   1.000
_cell.length_b   1.000
_cell.length_c   1.000
_cell.angle_alpha   90.00
_cell.angle_beta   90.00
_cell.angle_gamma   90.00
#
_symmetry.space_group_name_H-M   'P 1'
#
loop_
_entity.id
_entity.type
_entity.pdbx_description
1 polymer ?
#
loop_
_entity_poly.entity_id
_entity_poly.type
_entity_poly.pdbx_seq_one_letter_code
_entity_poly.pdbx_strand_id
1 'polypeptide(L)'
;MKKIIIFLFLLLILIGGFFAYFFYSEKSDIISECSQDSDCVPASCCHPKTCVPISQKPICDTIFCTMECSPGTLDCNQGSCGCNSGKCEAVFNNIY
;
A
#
# COMPACT_ATOMS: atom_id res chain seq x y z
N MET A 1 -6.68 19.27 -53.04
CA MET A 1 -7.66 19.27 -51.92
C MET A 1 -7.73 17.91 -51.21
N LYS A 2 -8.03 16.78 -51.87
CA LYS A 2 -8.05 15.43 -51.22
C LYS A 2 -6.75 15.05 -50.49
N LYS A 3 -5.57 15.35 -51.06
CA LYS A 3 -4.27 15.07 -50.43
C LYS A 3 -4.02 15.86 -49.13
N ILE A 4 -4.57 17.08 -49.02
CA ILE A 4 -4.45 17.93 -47.83
C ILE A 4 -5.32 17.37 -46.70
N ILE A 5 -6.54 16.92 -47.03
CA ILE A 5 -7.46 16.28 -46.08
C ILE A 5 -6.85 14.99 -45.52
N ILE A 6 -6.23 14.17 -46.38
CA ILE A 6 -5.54 12.94 -45.96
C ILE A 6 -4.37 13.25 -45.02
N PHE A 7 -3.59 14.29 -45.33
CA PHE A 7 -2.46 14.69 -44.49
C PHE A 7 -2.89 15.17 -43.10
N LEU A 8 -3.96 15.97 -43.01
CA LEU A 8 -4.51 16.44 -41.74
C LEU A 8 -5.06 15.29 -40.89
N PHE A 9 -5.68 14.30 -41.51
CA PHE A 9 -6.20 13.12 -40.81
C PHE A 9 -5.07 12.27 -40.20
N LEU A 10 -3.98 12.06 -40.95
CA LEU A 10 -2.81 11.35 -40.45
C LEU A 10 -2.12 12.12 -39.31
N LEU A 11 -2.04 13.45 -39.42
CA LEU A 11 -1.48 14.29 -38.36
C LEU A 11 -2.30 14.18 -37.06
N LEU A 12 -3.63 14.19 -37.16
CA LEU A 12 -4.52 14.02 -36.00
C LEU A 12 -4.36 12.66 -35.32
N ILE A 13 -4.18 11.57 -36.10
CA ILE A 13 -3.93 10.24 -35.55
C ILE A 13 -2.58 10.18 -34.83
N LEU A 14 -1.53 10.80 -35.40
CA LEU A 14 -0.20 10.85 -34.78
C LEU A 14 -0.21 11.67 -33.49
N ILE A 15 -0.89 12.82 -33.48
CA ILE A 15 -1.03 13.67 -32.28
C ILE A 15 -1.88 12.96 -31.22
N GLY A 16 -3.01 12.38 -31.61
CA GLY A 16 -3.90 11.65 -30.69
C GLY A 16 -3.24 10.40 -30.11
N GLY A 17 -2.50 9.66 -30.93
CA GLY A 17 -1.71 8.49 -30.50
C GLY A 17 -0.57 8.88 -29.57
N PHE A 18 0.13 9.98 -29.85
CA PHE A 18 1.18 10.51 -28.97
C PHE A 18 0.62 10.98 -27.61
N PHE A 19 -0.53 11.67 -27.61
CA PHE A 19 -1.23 12.06 -26.40
C PHE A 19 -1.68 10.83 -25.59
N ALA A 20 -2.36 9.87 -26.21
CA ALA A 20 -2.78 8.64 -25.54
C ALA A 20 -1.60 7.85 -24.96
N TYR A 21 -0.48 7.77 -25.69
CA TYR A 21 0.75 7.14 -25.22
C TYR A 21 1.33 7.84 -23.99
N PHE A 22 1.36 9.18 -23.99
CA PHE A 22 1.84 9.97 -22.85
C PHE A 22 0.96 9.76 -21.61
N PHE A 23 -0.37 9.73 -21.78
CA PHE A 23 -1.32 9.47 -20.70
C PHE A 23 -1.30 8.03 -20.16
N TYR A 24 -0.91 7.03 -20.97
CA TYR A 24 -0.86 5.64 -20.53
C TYR A 24 0.31 5.34 -19.58
N SER A 25 1.36 6.16 -19.59
CA SER A 25 2.60 5.93 -18.84
C SER A 25 2.47 6.15 -17.32
N GLU A 26 1.37 6.71 -16.84
CA GLU A 26 1.17 7.10 -15.43
C GLU A 26 0.32 6.11 -14.63
N LYS A 27 -0.09 4.98 -15.23
CA LYS A 27 -0.77 3.94 -14.46
C LYS A 27 0.27 3.11 -13.70
N SER A 28 0.78 3.68 -12.61
CA SER A 28 1.51 2.95 -11.58
C SER A 28 0.50 2.09 -10.82
N ASP A 29 0.47 0.79 -11.11
CA ASP A 29 -0.19 -0.18 -10.24
C ASP A 29 0.67 -0.31 -8.97
N ILE A 30 0.53 0.64 -8.05
CA ILE A 30 1.07 0.49 -6.70
C ILE A 30 0.36 -0.71 -6.09
N ILE A 31 1.07 -1.82 -5.89
CA ILE A 31 0.54 -2.99 -5.20
C ILE A 31 0.19 -2.55 -3.78
N SER A 32 -1.11 -2.37 -3.52
CA SER A 32 -1.64 -2.07 -2.20
C SER A 32 -1.45 -3.28 -1.30
N GLU A 33 -0.87 -3.10 -0.13
CA GLU A 33 -0.70 -4.15 0.88
C GLU A 33 -2.04 -4.48 1.56
N CYS A 34 -2.91 -3.50 1.68
CA CYS A 34 -4.19 -3.60 2.36
C CYS A 34 -5.25 -2.72 1.69
N SER A 35 -6.51 -2.99 2.04
CA SER A 35 -7.68 -2.17 1.71
C SER A 35 -8.43 -1.72 2.96
N GLN A 36 -8.30 -2.46 4.06
CA GLN A 36 -8.90 -2.20 5.36
C GLN A 36 -7.98 -2.69 6.49
N ASP A 37 -8.18 -2.19 7.71
CA ASP A 37 -7.31 -2.49 8.87
C ASP A 37 -7.15 -3.99 9.14
N SER A 38 -8.20 -4.78 8.92
CA SER A 38 -8.17 -6.23 9.13
C SER A 38 -7.25 -6.98 8.17
N ASP A 39 -6.78 -6.33 7.10
CA ASP A 39 -5.81 -6.92 6.17
C ASP A 39 -4.38 -6.88 6.74
N CYS A 40 -4.19 -6.16 7.86
CA CYS A 40 -2.91 -5.93 8.50
C CYS A 40 -2.80 -6.69 9.83
N VAL A 41 -1.62 -7.25 10.06
CA VAL A 41 -1.28 -8.02 11.27
C VAL A 41 0.08 -7.59 11.80
N PRO A 42 0.41 -7.89 13.07
CA PRO A 42 1.72 -7.56 13.60
C PRO A 42 2.87 -8.25 12.85
N ALA A 43 3.97 -7.50 12.64
CA ALA A 43 5.14 -7.99 11.90
C ALA A 43 6.01 -9.01 12.66
N SER A 44 5.84 -9.07 13.99
CA SER A 44 6.56 -9.98 14.87
C SER A 44 5.62 -10.55 15.94
N CYS A 45 5.99 -11.70 16.51
CA CYS A 45 5.16 -12.39 17.49
C CYS A 45 5.12 -11.69 18.85
N CYS A 46 6.24 -11.13 19.29
CA CYS A 46 6.36 -10.46 20.58
C CYS A 46 6.65 -8.99 20.38
N HIS A 47 5.99 -8.13 21.18
CA HIS A 47 6.26 -6.70 21.26
C HIS A 47 6.38 -6.00 19.89
N PRO A 48 5.45 -6.25 18.95
CA PRO A 48 5.56 -5.74 17.59
C PRO A 48 5.52 -4.22 17.58
N LYS A 49 6.37 -3.60 16.75
CA LYS A 49 6.40 -2.14 16.54
C LYS A 49 5.85 -1.73 15.18
N THR A 50 5.64 -2.71 14.31
CA THR A 50 5.26 -2.53 12.92
C THR A 50 4.23 -3.59 12.51
N CYS A 51 3.59 -3.36 11.38
CA CYS A 51 2.56 -4.22 10.82
C CYS A 51 2.93 -4.64 9.40
N VAL A 52 2.36 -5.76 8.96
CA VAL A 52 2.53 -6.35 7.63
C VAL A 52 1.19 -6.83 7.11
N PRO A 53 1.01 -7.03 5.79
CA PRO A 53 -0.19 -7.68 5.26
C PRO A 53 -0.32 -9.12 5.79
N ILE A 54 -1.56 -9.62 5.89
CA ILE A 54 -1.86 -11.00 6.34
C ILE A 54 -1.03 -12.05 5.60
N SER A 55 -0.75 -11.86 4.31
CA SER A 55 0.06 -12.78 3.50
C SER A 55 1.50 -12.95 4.02
N GLN A 56 1.98 -12.04 4.86
CA GLN A 56 3.31 -12.04 5.48
C GLN A 56 3.25 -12.28 7.00
N LYS A 57 2.10 -12.73 7.52
CA LYS A 57 1.92 -12.99 8.95
C LYS A 57 3.01 -13.93 9.49
N PRO A 58 3.70 -13.58 10.59
CA PRO A 58 4.67 -14.48 11.20
C PRO A 58 3.99 -15.71 11.82
N ILE A 59 4.71 -16.84 11.81
CA ILE A 59 4.29 -18.07 12.51
C ILE A 59 4.74 -17.96 13.97
N CYS A 60 3.79 -17.98 14.91
CA CYS A 60 4.05 -17.74 16.33
C CYS A 60 3.79 -18.95 17.24
N ASP A 61 3.41 -20.10 16.67
CA ASP A 61 2.88 -21.27 17.40
C ASP A 61 3.84 -21.86 18.43
N THR A 62 5.15 -21.63 18.28
CA THR A 62 6.19 -22.15 19.18
C THR A 62 6.97 -21.04 19.90
N ILE A 63 6.49 -19.80 19.86
CA ILE A 63 7.16 -18.65 20.47
C ILE A 63 6.47 -18.31 21.79
N PHE A 64 7.28 -18.21 22.85
CA PHE A 64 6.84 -17.74 24.15
C PHE A 64 7.28 -16.30 24.34
N CYS A 65 6.31 -15.39 24.31
CA CYS A 65 6.54 -13.99 24.64
C CYS A 65 6.51 -13.78 26.16
N THR A 66 7.22 -12.76 26.59
CA THR A 66 7.19 -12.27 27.96
C THR A 66 5.85 -11.50 28.17
N MET A 67 5.38 -11.40 29.42
CA MET A 67 4.01 -10.94 29.75
C MET A 67 3.91 -9.44 30.05
N GLU A 68 4.99 -8.68 29.87
CA GLU A 68 5.03 -7.24 30.05
C GLU A 68 4.40 -6.50 28.88
N CYS A 69 3.92 -5.29 29.18
CA CYS A 69 3.60 -4.30 28.16
C CYS A 69 4.90 -3.59 27.77
N SER A 70 5.44 -3.88 26.58
CA SER A 70 6.66 -3.21 26.13
C SER A 70 6.35 -1.80 25.63
N PRO A 71 6.96 -0.73 26.17
CA PRO A 71 6.68 0.63 25.74
C PRO A 71 7.00 0.88 24.25
N GLY A 72 6.13 1.61 23.56
CA GLY A 72 6.31 1.96 22.14
C GLY A 72 6.15 0.77 21.19
N THR A 73 5.29 -0.17 21.57
CA THR A 73 4.90 -1.36 20.79
C THR A 73 3.38 -1.44 20.72
N LEU A 74 2.81 -2.39 19.98
CA LEU A 74 1.35 -2.58 19.90
C LEU A 74 0.76 -3.23 21.16
N ASP A 75 1.56 -3.54 22.17
CA ASP A 75 1.08 -4.18 23.39
C ASP A 75 0.11 -3.30 24.18
N CYS A 76 -0.80 -3.96 24.90
CA CYS A 76 -1.62 -3.33 25.93
C CYS A 76 -2.39 -2.09 25.44
N ASN A 77 -2.86 -2.13 24.20
CA ASN A 77 -3.60 -1.05 23.54
C ASN A 77 -2.78 0.25 23.36
N GLN A 78 -1.45 0.18 23.36
CA GLN A 78 -0.61 1.33 22.99
C GLN A 78 -0.71 1.66 21.49
N GLY A 79 -1.06 0.67 20.67
CA GLY A 79 -1.34 0.85 19.26
C GLY A 79 -2.08 -0.34 18.66
N SER A 80 -2.35 -0.26 17.36
CA SER A 80 -2.95 -1.33 16.57
C SER A 80 -2.40 -1.33 15.14
N CYS A 81 -2.64 -2.40 14.40
CA CYS A 81 -2.36 -2.41 12.97
C CYS A 81 -3.49 -1.74 12.21
N GLY A 82 -3.15 -0.80 11.32
CA GLY A 82 -4.09 -0.10 10.47
C GLY A 82 -3.64 -0.09 9.01
N CYS A 83 -4.60 0.09 8.13
CA CYS A 83 -4.36 0.28 6.71
C CYS A 83 -4.37 1.78 6.39
N ASN A 84 -3.20 2.36 6.16
CA ASN A 84 -3.05 3.77 5.82
C ASN A 84 -2.53 3.90 4.39
N SER A 85 -3.32 4.52 3.51
CA SER A 85 -2.93 4.78 2.12
C SER A 85 -2.46 3.52 1.37
N GLY A 86 -3.09 2.37 1.66
CA GLY A 86 -2.73 1.08 1.06
C GLY A 86 -1.49 0.40 1.65
N LYS A 87 -0.98 0.88 2.78
CA LYS A 87 0.15 0.32 3.51
C LYS A 87 -0.27 -0.14 4.90
N CYS A 88 0.25 -1.30 5.32
CA CYS A 88 0.05 -1.76 6.69
C CYS A 88 1.02 -1.06 7.62
N GLU A 89 0.49 -0.29 8.57
CA GLU A 89 1.29 0.52 9.50
C GLU A 89 0.82 0.33 10.94
N ALA A 90 1.74 0.59 11.88
CA ALA A 90 1.40 0.68 13.30
C ALA A 90 0.78 2.05 13.59
N VAL A 91 -0.45 2.05 14.07
CA VAL A 91 -1.17 3.25 14.51
C VAL A 91 -1.13 3.30 16.03
N PHE A 92 -0.31 4.19 16.58
CA PHE A 92 -0.18 4.37 18.02
C PHE A 92 -1.23 5.33 18.55
N ASN A 93 -1.83 4.98 19.69
CA ASN A 93 -2.65 5.90 20.44
C ASN A 93 -1.73 7.00 20.96
N ASN A 94 -2.07 8.28 20.77
CA ASN A 94 -1.26 9.38 21.29
C ASN A 94 -1.29 9.32 22.83
N ILE A 95 -0.26 8.70 23.43
CA ILE A 95 -0.04 8.71 24.87
C ILE A 95 0.97 9.82 25.18
N TYR A 96 0.56 11.06 24.96
CA TYR A 96 1.18 12.27 25.52
C TYR A 96 0.08 13.23 25.93
#